data_AF-A0A7J6EBD8-F1
#
_entry.id   AF-A0A7J6EBD8-F1
#
_cell.length_a   1.000
_cell.length_b   1.000
_cell.length_c   1.000
_cell.angle_alpha   90.00
_cell.angle_beta   90.00
_cell.angle_gamma   90.00
#
_symmetry.space_group_name_H-M   'P 1'
#
loop_
_entity.id
_entity.type
_entity.pdbx_description
1 polymer ?
#
loop_
_entity_poly.entity_id
_entity_poly.type
_entity_poly.pdbx_seq_one_letter_code
_entity_poly.pdbx_strand_id
1 'polypeptide(L)'
;MNLSIRVSKAQSFPTNSFSLLLFHLFSSLPHYNHSSLSETHYRDLLFTTIDKKPWAFSSSTKWVSPKFRPIILNPELFVRVLRCSHQRPRIALRLFRWVLGQSEFQYSEFSFCAILEILAQNGMMSSAYSVMERAKVK
;
A
#
# COMPACT_ATOMS: atom_id res chain seq x y z
N MET A 1 -38.69 14.01 37.56
CA MET A 1 -37.92 12.84 37.09
C MET A 1 -37.28 13.22 35.76
N ASN A 2 -35.98 13.50 35.74
CA ASN A 2 -35.24 13.95 34.56
C ASN A 2 -34.64 12.75 33.81
N LEU A 3 -35.01 12.55 32.54
CA LEU A 3 -34.30 11.64 31.64
C LEU A 3 -33.33 12.43 30.76
N SER A 4 -32.03 12.24 30.99
CA SER A 4 -30.95 12.75 30.15
C SER A 4 -30.87 11.98 28.84
N ILE A 5 -31.08 12.69 27.73
CA ILE A 5 -30.85 12.20 26.37
C ILE A 5 -29.34 12.19 26.12
N ARG A 6 -28.74 11.01 25.95
CA ARG A 6 -27.37 10.88 25.43
C ARG A 6 -27.36 11.24 23.95
N VAL A 7 -26.87 12.44 23.64
CA VAL A 7 -26.46 12.82 22.29
C VAL A 7 -25.19 12.05 21.94
N SER A 8 -25.27 11.15 20.97
CA SER A 8 -24.11 10.51 20.36
C SER A 8 -23.34 11.56 19.56
N LYS A 9 -22.16 11.93 20.05
CA LYS A 9 -21.24 12.83 19.37
C LYS A 9 -20.65 12.08 18.16
N ALA A 10 -21.17 12.34 16.97
CA ALA A 10 -20.53 11.94 15.72
C ALA A 10 -19.16 12.64 15.67
N GLN A 11 -18.08 11.86 15.76
CA GLN A 11 -16.75 12.35 15.45
C GLN A 11 -16.68 12.62 13.96
N SER A 12 -16.96 13.87 13.58
CA SER A 12 -16.57 14.38 12.27
C SER A 12 -15.06 14.34 12.18
N PHE A 13 -14.53 13.42 11.36
CA PHE A 13 -13.12 13.45 11.00
C PHE A 13 -12.84 14.79 10.31
N PRO A 14 -11.79 15.52 10.71
CA PRO A 14 -11.43 16.75 10.02
C PRO A 14 -11.09 16.39 8.57
N THR A 15 -11.79 17.00 7.62
CA THR A 15 -11.48 16.93 6.20
C THR A 15 -10.19 17.70 5.97
N ASN A 16 -9.06 17.08 6.30
CA ASN A 16 -7.74 17.65 6.02
C ASN A 16 -7.59 17.77 4.50
N SER A 17 -6.99 18.86 4.00
CA SER A 17 -6.68 19.04 2.56
C SER A 17 -5.93 17.85 1.97
N PHE A 18 -5.24 17.07 2.80
CA PHE A 18 -4.59 15.81 2.43
C PHE A 18 -5.58 14.71 2.01
N SER A 19 -6.72 14.58 2.71
CA SER A 19 -7.78 13.64 2.31
C SER A 19 -8.41 14.03 0.98
N LEU A 20 -8.53 15.33 0.71
CA LEU A 20 -9.04 15.84 -0.56
C LEU A 20 -8.00 15.65 -1.68
N LEU A 21 -6.73 15.91 -1.43
CA LEU A 21 -5.63 15.62 -2.37
C LEU A 21 -5.58 14.13 -2.72
N LEU A 22 -5.64 13.27 -1.71
CA LEU A 22 -5.74 11.82 -1.89
C LEU A 22 -6.98 11.48 -2.74
N PHE A 23 -8.14 12.04 -2.45
CA PHE A 23 -9.36 11.82 -3.22
C PHE A 23 -9.21 12.22 -4.70
N HIS A 24 -8.60 13.38 -4.98
CA HIS A 24 -8.34 13.83 -6.35
C HIS A 24 -7.28 12.98 -7.06
N LEU A 25 -6.23 12.55 -6.35
CA LEU A 25 -5.23 11.61 -6.87
C LEU A 25 -5.82 10.23 -7.16
N PHE A 26 -6.77 9.75 -6.35
CA PHE A 26 -7.39 8.44 -6.56
C PHE A 26 -8.44 8.45 -7.67
N SER A 27 -9.11 9.58 -7.87
CA SER A 27 -10.08 9.76 -8.96
C SER A 27 -9.44 9.65 -10.34
N SER A 28 -8.17 10.07 -10.48
CA SER A 28 -7.43 10.03 -11.75
C SER A 28 -6.65 8.74 -11.98
N LEU A 29 -6.56 7.84 -10.99
CA LEU A 29 -5.88 6.58 -11.17
C LEU A 29 -6.72 5.65 -12.05
N PRO A 30 -6.14 5.03 -13.09
CA PRO A 30 -6.83 4.00 -13.84
C PRO A 30 -7.30 2.90 -12.87
N HIS A 31 -8.62 2.78 -12.76
CA HIS A 31 -9.27 1.65 -12.11
C HIS A 31 -9.07 0.44 -13.02
N TYR A 32 -7.95 -0.26 -12.82
CA TYR A 32 -7.72 -1.56 -13.42
C TYR A 32 -8.66 -2.57 -12.74
N ASN A 33 -9.92 -2.58 -13.19
CA ASN A 33 -10.96 -3.48 -12.72
C ASN A 33 -10.80 -4.87 -13.36
N HIS A 34 -9.66 -5.52 -13.17
CA HIS A 34 -9.54 -6.96 -13.37
C HIS A 34 -8.25 -7.48 -12.72
N SER A 35 -8.35 -8.20 -11.61
CA SER A 35 -7.20 -8.94 -11.09
C SER A 35 -6.88 -10.09 -12.05
N SER A 36 -5.73 -10.04 -12.72
CA SER A 36 -5.26 -11.18 -13.51
C SER A 36 -4.79 -12.33 -12.61
N LEU A 37 -4.80 -13.56 -13.12
CA LEU A 37 -4.25 -14.74 -12.44
C LEU A 37 -2.82 -14.52 -11.91
N SER A 38 -2.03 -13.70 -12.62
CA SER A 38 -0.66 -13.37 -12.23
C SER A 38 -0.61 -12.57 -10.92
N GLU A 39 -1.50 -11.60 -10.73
CA GLU A 39 -1.49 -10.73 -9.55
C GLU A 39 -1.93 -11.47 -8.29
N THR A 40 -2.98 -12.29 -8.40
CA THR A 40 -3.44 -13.14 -7.30
C THR A 40 -2.38 -14.17 -6.93
N HIS A 41 -1.70 -14.75 -7.93
CA HIS A 41 -0.57 -15.64 -7.70
C HIS A 41 0.53 -14.97 -6.86
N TYR A 42 0.95 -13.76 -7.22
CA TYR A 42 1.98 -13.04 -6.48
C TYR A 42 1.55 -12.56 -5.10
N ARG A 43 0.29 -12.15 -4.94
CA ARG A 43 -0.30 -11.87 -3.62
C ARG A 43 -0.24 -13.10 -2.72
N ASP A 44 -0.67 -14.26 -3.22
CA ASP A 44 -0.70 -15.49 -2.44
C ASP A 44 0.70 -15.99 -2.13
N LEU A 45 1.62 -15.85 -3.09
CA LEU A 45 3.04 -16.13 -2.88
C LEU A 45 3.66 -15.22 -1.82
N LEU A 46 3.33 -13.92 -1.83
CA LEU A 46 3.76 -12.94 -0.83
C LEU A 46 3.30 -13.34 0.57
N PHE A 47 2.00 -13.60 0.72
CA PHE A 47 1.41 -13.96 2.01
C PHE A 47 1.99 -15.27 2.54
N THR A 48 2.02 -16.31 1.69
CA THR A 48 2.61 -17.60 2.03
C THR A 48 4.08 -17.46 2.44
N THR A 49 4.84 -16.59 1.76
CA THR A 49 6.25 -16.36 2.10
C THR A 49 6.40 -15.72 3.47
N ILE A 50 5.55 -14.75 3.81
CA ILE A 50 5.59 -14.08 5.12
C ILE A 50 5.11 -15.03 6.22
N ASP A 51 4.06 -15.80 5.98
CA ASP A 51 3.53 -16.74 6.97
C ASP A 51 4.58 -17.84 7.28
N LYS A 52 5.38 -18.27 6.28
CA LYS A 52 6.51 -19.20 6.48
C LYS A 52 7.78 -18.52 7.04
N LYS A 53 8.02 -17.26 6.68
CA LYS A 53 9.23 -16.49 7.04
C LYS A 53 8.80 -15.07 7.45
N PRO A 54 8.43 -14.84 8.72
CA PRO A 54 7.89 -13.55 9.17
C PRO A 54 8.81 -12.34 8.96
N TRP A 55 10.12 -12.60 8.85
CA TRP A 55 11.15 -11.60 8.57
C TRP A 55 11.31 -11.27 7.08
N ALA A 56 10.69 -12.03 6.16
CA ALA A 56 10.76 -11.77 4.73
C ALA A 56 10.34 -10.33 4.41
N PHE A 57 11.04 -9.71 3.45
CA PHE A 57 10.82 -8.32 3.01
C PHE A 57 11.07 -7.25 4.08
N SER A 58 11.62 -7.60 5.26
CA SER A 58 11.86 -6.61 6.33
C SER A 58 13.14 -5.80 6.13
N SER A 59 14.07 -6.29 5.31
CA SER A 59 15.32 -5.61 4.98
C SER A 59 15.32 -5.27 3.50
N SER A 60 15.51 -3.99 3.17
CA SER A 60 15.51 -3.48 1.79
C SER A 60 16.68 -4.01 0.95
N THR A 61 17.75 -4.50 1.58
CA THR A 61 18.99 -4.93 0.89
C THR A 61 19.08 -6.44 0.68
N LYS A 62 18.24 -7.25 1.35
CA LYS A 62 18.30 -8.71 1.26
C LYS A 62 17.29 -9.23 0.24
N TRP A 63 17.80 -9.95 -0.76
CA TRP A 63 16.96 -10.68 -1.70
C TRP A 63 16.22 -11.81 -1.00
N VAL A 64 14.91 -11.93 -1.25
CA VAL A 64 14.06 -12.95 -0.58
C VAL A 64 13.92 -14.21 -1.43
N SER A 65 13.64 -14.07 -2.74
CA SER A 65 13.53 -15.19 -3.67
C SER A 65 13.50 -14.71 -5.14
N PRO A 66 14.14 -15.43 -6.08
CA PRO A 66 14.07 -15.13 -7.51
C PRO A 66 12.64 -15.05 -8.07
N LYS A 67 11.69 -15.73 -7.41
CA LYS A 67 10.26 -15.70 -7.79
C LYS A 67 9.66 -14.30 -7.76
N PHE A 68 10.19 -13.37 -6.98
CA PHE A 68 9.71 -11.99 -6.89
C PHE A 68 10.38 -11.04 -7.91
N ARG A 69 11.36 -11.52 -8.70
CA ARG A 69 12.02 -10.69 -9.72
C ARG A 69 11.06 -10.05 -10.72
N PRO A 70 10.01 -10.73 -11.22
CA PRO A 70 9.06 -10.11 -12.16
C PRO A 70 8.32 -8.90 -11.58
N ILE A 71 8.09 -8.87 -10.26
CA ILE A 71 7.46 -7.73 -9.58
C ILE A 71 8.41 -6.51 -9.59
N ILE A 72 9.71 -6.74 -9.52
CA ILE A 72 10.71 -5.65 -9.54
C ILE A 72 10.86 -5.09 -10.96
N LEU A 73 10.87 -5.96 -11.96
CA LEU A 73 11.09 -5.57 -13.36
C LEU A 73 9.85 -4.98 -14.04
N ASN A 74 8.66 -5.21 -13.51
CA ASN A 74 7.40 -4.73 -14.09
C ASN A 74 6.64 -3.84 -13.08
N PRO A 75 6.77 -2.50 -13.19
CA PRO A 75 6.11 -1.55 -12.28
C PRO A 75 4.59 -1.68 -12.27
N GLU A 76 3.96 -1.99 -13.41
CA GLU A 76 2.52 -2.16 -13.46
C GLU A 76 2.06 -3.40 -12.70
N LEU A 77 2.74 -4.53 -12.90
CA LEU A 77 2.48 -5.76 -12.15
C LEU A 77 2.63 -5.50 -10.65
N PHE A 78 3.65 -4.74 -10.24
CA PHE A 78 3.84 -4.37 -8.85
C PHE A 78 2.69 -3.54 -8.28
N VAL A 79 2.22 -2.51 -9.00
CA VAL A 79 1.05 -1.72 -8.60
C VAL A 79 -0.17 -2.61 -8.41
N ARG A 80 -0.40 -3.54 -9.33
CA ARG A 80 -1.53 -4.47 -9.27
C ARG A 80 -1.43 -5.44 -8.09
N VAL A 81 -0.24 -5.98 -7.80
CA VAL A 81 0.01 -6.84 -6.63
C VAL A 81 -0.18 -6.06 -5.31
N LEU A 82 0.26 -4.81 -5.24
CA LEU A 82 0.02 -3.96 -4.07
C LEU A 82 -1.48 -3.79 -3.81
N ARG A 83 -2.25 -3.44 -4.85
CA ARG A 83 -3.72 -3.28 -4.76
C ARG A 83 -4.42 -4.58 -4.35
N CYS A 84 -4.00 -5.73 -4.88
CA CYS A 84 -4.50 -7.04 -4.46
C CYS A 84 -4.17 -7.38 -3.00
N SER A 85 -3.16 -6.72 -2.43
CA SER A 85 -2.71 -6.92 -1.05
C SER A 85 -3.35 -5.95 -0.04
N HIS A 86 -4.34 -5.13 -0.45
CA HIS A 86 -4.96 -4.10 0.40
C HIS A 86 -5.53 -4.63 1.72
N GLN A 87 -5.97 -5.90 1.75
CA GLN A 87 -6.49 -6.58 2.95
C GLN A 87 -5.45 -6.74 4.07
N ARG A 88 -4.14 -6.73 3.73
CA ARG A 88 -3.03 -6.80 4.69
C ARG A 88 -2.13 -5.56 4.49
N PRO A 89 -2.57 -4.35 4.87
CA PRO A 89 -1.90 -3.09 4.52
C PRO A 89 -0.45 -3.00 5.05
N ARG A 90 -0.17 -3.62 6.19
CA ARG A 90 1.21 -3.73 6.73
C ARG A 90 2.13 -4.55 5.83
N ILE A 91 1.61 -5.60 5.21
CA ILE A 91 2.36 -6.43 4.26
C ILE A 91 2.58 -5.68 2.96
N ALA A 92 1.55 -5.02 2.44
CA ALA A 92 1.66 -4.17 1.25
C ALA A 92 2.76 -3.10 1.45
N LEU A 93 2.76 -2.40 2.60
CA LEU A 93 3.80 -1.43 2.94
C LEU A 93 5.20 -2.05 3.05
N ARG A 94 5.30 -3.24 3.63
CA ARG A 94 6.57 -3.95 3.76
C ARG A 94 7.12 -4.33 2.38
N LEU A 95 6.28 -4.91 1.52
CA LEU A 95 6.65 -5.19 0.14
C LEU A 95 7.11 -3.92 -0.57
N PHE A 96 6.35 -2.82 -0.45
CA PHE A 96 6.69 -1.55 -1.07
C PHE A 96 8.08 -1.06 -0.67
N ARG A 97 8.37 -1.03 0.63
CA ARG A 97 9.70 -0.62 1.15
C ARG A 97 10.81 -1.55 0.69
N TRP A 98 10.55 -2.85 0.58
CA TRP A 98 11.52 -3.82 0.10
C TRP A 98 11.88 -3.60 -1.37
N VAL A 99 10.87 -3.39 -2.23
CA VAL A 99 11.04 -3.16 -3.66
C VAL A 99 11.85 -1.87 -3.93
N LEU A 100 11.61 -0.81 -3.17
CA LEU A 100 12.40 0.44 -3.27
C LEU A 100 13.89 0.28 -2.97
N GLY A 101 14.28 -0.80 -2.28
CA GLY A 101 15.67 -1.13 -2.01
C GLY A 101 16.37 -1.91 -3.12
N GLN A 102 15.64 -2.36 -4.14
CA GLN A 102 16.18 -3.15 -5.23
C GLN A 102 16.74 -2.22 -6.31
N SER A 103 17.95 -2.49 -6.79
CA SER A 103 18.62 -1.67 -7.81
C SER A 103 17.93 -1.72 -9.18
N GLU A 104 17.28 -2.84 -9.50
CA GLU A 104 16.57 -3.06 -10.75
C GLU A 104 15.15 -2.44 -10.76
N PHE A 105 14.67 -1.93 -9.61
CA PHE A 105 13.32 -1.41 -9.52
C PHE A 105 13.17 -0.04 -10.20
N GLN A 106 12.22 0.06 -11.11
CA GLN A 106 11.84 1.34 -11.72
C GLN A 106 10.76 2.03 -10.91
N TYR A 107 11.03 3.27 -10.52
CA TYR A 107 10.09 4.12 -9.80
C TYR A 107 8.84 4.37 -10.63
N SER A 108 7.69 4.32 -9.98
CA SER A 108 6.40 4.63 -10.58
C SER A 108 5.56 5.44 -9.61
N GLU A 109 5.07 6.59 -10.03
CA GLU A 109 4.15 7.43 -9.24
C GLU A 109 2.90 6.65 -8.85
N PHE A 110 2.42 5.77 -9.73
CA PHE A 110 1.29 4.88 -9.46
C PHE A 110 1.54 3.93 -8.29
N SER A 111 2.78 3.49 -8.09
CA SER A 111 3.12 2.63 -6.96
C SER A 111 3.07 3.37 -5.63
N PHE A 112 3.47 4.65 -5.61
CA PHE A 112 3.32 5.54 -4.46
C PHE A 112 1.85 5.85 -4.18
N CYS A 113 1.08 6.18 -5.22
CA CYS A 113 -0.35 6.42 -5.08
C CYS A 113 -1.06 5.19 -4.52
N ALA A 114 -0.79 4.00 -5.08
CA ALA A 114 -1.41 2.76 -4.63
C ALA A 114 -1.11 2.46 -3.15
N ILE A 115 0.13 2.65 -2.68
CA ILE A 115 0.43 2.41 -1.26
C ILE A 115 -0.18 3.47 -0.35
N LEU A 116 -0.21 4.74 -0.76
CA LEU A 116 -0.87 5.81 -0.01
C LEU A 116 -2.39 5.55 0.11
N GLU A 117 -3.01 5.04 -0.96
CA GLU A 117 -4.41 4.62 -1.00
C GLU A 117 -4.71 3.55 0.04
N ILE A 118 -3.94 2.46 -0.02
CA ILE A 118 -4.10 1.32 0.89
C ILE A 118 -3.94 1.79 2.34
N LEU A 119 -2.95 2.63 2.62
CA LEU A 119 -2.72 3.12 3.98
C LEU A 119 -3.83 4.07 4.46
N ALA A 120 -4.29 4.98 3.61
CA ALA A 120 -5.37 5.91 3.95
C ALA A 120 -6.69 5.19 4.20
N GLN A 121 -7.08 4.27 3.31
CA GLN A 121 -8.31 3.47 3.44
C GLN A 121 -8.30 2.57 4.69
N ASN A 122 -7.12 2.16 5.16
CA ASN A 122 -6.96 1.34 6.36
C ASN A 122 -6.62 2.17 7.63
N GLY A 123 -6.80 3.49 7.61
CA GLY A 123 -6.56 4.37 8.77
C GLY A 123 -5.09 4.50 9.21
N MET A 124 -4.14 4.06 8.39
CA MET A 124 -2.70 4.07 8.67
C MET A 124 -2.03 5.40 8.27
N MET A 125 -2.63 6.53 8.65
CA MET A 125 -2.21 7.87 8.20
C MET A 125 -0.75 8.20 8.55
N SER A 126 -0.27 7.82 9.74
CA SER A 126 1.15 8.03 10.12
C SER A 126 2.12 7.32 9.17
N SER A 127 1.74 6.13 8.67
CA SER A 127 2.54 5.41 7.68
C SER A 127 2.44 6.08 6.30
N ALA A 128 1.26 6.59 5.93
CA ALA A 128 1.08 7.33 4.67
C ALA A 128 1.95 8.59 4.64
N TYR A 129 1.95 9.38 5.73
CA TYR A 129 2.87 10.52 5.88
C TYR A 129 4.34 10.11 5.76
N SER A 130 4.74 9.02 6.42
CA SER A 130 6.12 8.52 6.33
C SER A 130 6.53 8.11 4.91
N VAL A 131 5.60 7.57 4.10
CA VAL A 131 5.86 7.26 2.68
C VAL A 131 5.98 8.53 1.86
N MET A 132 5.09 9.50 2.05
CA MET A 132 5.11 10.77 1.33
C MET A 132 6.40 11.56 1.59
N GLU A 133 6.86 11.64 2.84
CA GLU A 133 8.10 12.35 3.17
C GLU A 133 9.33 11.74 2.46
N ARG A 134 9.33 10.43 2.24
CA ARG A 134 10.41 9.76 1.48
C ARG A 134 10.34 10.01 -0.03
N ALA A 135 9.17 10.32 -0.57
CA ALA A 135 9.00 10.64 -1.98
C ALA A 135 9.59 12.02 -2.34
N LYS A 136 9.67 12.94 -1.38
CA LYS A 136 10.22 14.30 -1.57
C LYS A 136 11.75 14.36 -1.66
N VAL A 137 12.44 13.27 -1.32
CA VAL A 137 13.91 13.22 -1.14
C VAL A 137 14.61 12.48 -2.28
N LYS A 138 13.90 12.14 -3.36
CA LYS A 138 14.43 11.47 -4.55
C LYS A 138 14.15 12.31 -5.79
#